data_AF-A0A940JFG8-F1
#
_entry.id   AF-A0A940JFG8-F1
#
_cell.length_a   1.000
_cell.length_b   1.000
_cell.length_c   1.000
_cell.angle_alpha   90.00
_cell.angle_beta   90.00
_cell.angle_gamma   90.00
#
_symmetry.space_group_name_H-M   'P 1'
#
loop_
_entity.id
_entity.type
_entity.pdbx_description
1 polymer ?
#
loop_
_entity_poly.entity_id
_entity_poly.type
_entity_poly.pdbx_seq_one_letter_code
_entity_poly.pdbx_strand_id
1 'polypeptide(L)'
;MHSGTTDSEIITRVLHGEHQLYAELVRRYQGFVFTIALKYTPSREDAEEIAQDVFVKAYKALVDFRGESKFTTWLYSIVNSTSITFLRKKKLDIHSLDNEHVFEMADNQASGHNAMGVEQKSKVAMVSKAIDLLSPDDAKIITLFYKA
;
A
#
# COMPACT_ATOMS: atom_id res chain seq x y z
N MET A 1 -16.17 12.08 -27.85
CA MET A 1 -17.27 11.12 -27.58
C MET A 1 -16.66 9.89 -26.91
N HIS A 2 -16.76 9.76 -25.59
CA HIS A 2 -16.25 8.59 -24.87
C HIS A 2 -17.25 7.44 -25.03
N SER A 3 -17.17 6.71 -26.16
CA SER A 3 -17.95 5.49 -26.40
C SER A 3 -17.26 4.30 -25.73
N GLY A 4 -17.22 4.32 -24.40
CA GLY A 4 -16.69 3.23 -23.60
C GLY A 4 -17.47 3.16 -22.29
N THR A 5 -18.00 1.97 -21.97
CA THR A 5 -18.71 1.66 -20.73
C THR A 5 -17.95 2.23 -19.54
N THR A 6 -18.63 3.01 -18.70
CA THR A 6 -18.00 3.66 -17.53
C THR A 6 -17.57 2.60 -16.50
N ASP A 7 -16.58 2.92 -15.67
CA ASP A 7 -16.14 1.96 -14.64
C ASP A 7 -17.28 1.62 -13.68
N SER A 8 -18.10 2.62 -13.30
CA SER A 8 -19.27 2.41 -12.44
C SER A 8 -20.27 1.42 -13.05
N GLU A 9 -20.50 1.52 -14.36
CA GLU A 9 -21.40 0.62 -15.09
C GLU A 9 -20.82 -0.80 -15.17
N ILE A 10 -19.51 -0.94 -15.44
CA ILE A 10 -18.84 -2.24 -15.42
C ILE A 10 -18.95 -2.87 -14.03
N ILE A 11 -18.63 -2.10 -12.98
CA ILE A 11 -18.68 -2.57 -11.58
C ILE A 11 -20.11 -3.03 -11.24
N THR A 12 -21.11 -2.23 -11.59
CA THR A 12 -22.52 -2.58 -11.35
C THR A 12 -22.85 -3.91 -12.01
N ARG A 13 -22.52 -4.10 -13.29
CA ARG A 13 -22.82 -5.35 -14.00
C ARG A 13 -22.06 -6.55 -13.44
N VAL A 14 -20.80 -6.37 -13.04
CA VAL A 14 -20.01 -7.40 -12.35
C VAL A 14 -20.71 -7.84 -11.06
N LEU A 15 -21.22 -6.89 -10.27
CA LEU A 15 -21.95 -7.19 -9.02
C LEU A 15 -23.31 -7.88 -9.28
N HIS A 16 -23.90 -7.70 -10.47
CA HIS A 16 -25.12 -8.40 -10.90
C HIS A 16 -24.84 -9.79 -11.53
N GLY A 17 -23.60 -10.28 -11.45
CA GLY A 17 -23.24 -11.63 -11.91
C GLY A 17 -22.53 -11.69 -13.26
N GLU A 18 -22.34 -10.56 -13.94
CA GLU A 18 -21.57 -10.50 -15.18
C GLU A 18 -20.05 -10.48 -14.91
N HIS A 19 -19.54 -11.50 -14.23
CA HIS A 19 -18.15 -11.55 -13.73
C HIS A 19 -17.09 -11.38 -14.82
N GLN A 20 -17.40 -11.79 -16.05
CA GLN A 20 -16.53 -11.63 -17.23
C GLN A 20 -16.14 -10.17 -17.50
N LEU A 21 -16.97 -9.19 -17.10
CA LEU A 21 -16.68 -7.77 -17.33
C LEU A 21 -15.58 -7.26 -16.41
N TYR A 22 -15.24 -8.00 -15.35
CA TYR A 22 -14.11 -7.65 -14.49
C TYR A 22 -12.80 -7.62 -15.26
N ALA A 23 -12.65 -8.47 -16.29
CA ALA A 23 -11.47 -8.47 -17.15
C ALA A 23 -11.24 -7.13 -17.88
N GLU A 24 -12.30 -6.35 -18.12
CA GLU A 24 -12.17 -5.00 -18.68
C GLU A 24 -11.55 -4.04 -17.66
N LEU A 25 -11.94 -4.10 -16.38
CA LEU A 25 -11.30 -3.31 -15.32
C LEU A 25 -9.83 -3.70 -15.16
N VAL A 26 -9.52 -5.00 -15.18
CA VAL A 26 -8.12 -5.47 -15.14
C VAL A 26 -7.34 -4.91 -16.32
N ARG A 27 -7.85 -5.02 -17.56
CA ARG A 27 -7.17 -4.51 -18.75
C ARG A 27 -6.91 -3.00 -18.69
N ARG A 28 -7.86 -2.23 -18.16
CA ARG A 28 -7.73 -0.77 -17.99
C ARG A 28 -6.69 -0.39 -16.94
N TYR A 29 -6.62 -1.14 -15.84
CA TYR A 29 -5.87 -0.74 -14.65
C TYR A 29 -4.57 -1.51 -14.42
N GLN A 30 -4.27 -2.56 -15.19
CA GLN A 30 -3.04 -3.35 -15.06
C GLN A 30 -1.78 -2.50 -15.12
N GLY A 31 -1.69 -1.55 -16.05
CA GLY A 31 -0.52 -0.68 -16.19
C GLY A 31 -0.36 0.25 -14.99
N PHE A 32 -1.47 0.78 -14.46
CA PHE A 32 -1.49 1.63 -13.27
C PHE A 32 -1.03 0.86 -12.03
N VAL A 33 -1.61 -0.31 -11.78
CA VAL A 33 -1.27 -1.18 -10.65
C VAL A 33 0.19 -1.60 -10.72
N PHE A 34 0.65 -2.08 -11.88
CA PHE A 34 2.02 -2.52 -12.09
C PHE A 34 3.02 -1.37 -11.88
N THR A 35 2.73 -0.19 -12.42
CA THR A 35 3.61 1.00 -12.25
C THR A 35 3.74 1.40 -10.78
N ILE A 36 2.67 1.28 -9.99
CA ILE A 36 2.72 1.58 -8.57
C ILE A 36 3.47 0.47 -7.83
N ALA A 37 3.22 -0.80 -8.12
CA ALA A 37 3.92 -1.92 -7.51
C ALA A 37 5.44 -1.81 -7.69
N LEU A 38 5.92 -1.40 -8.87
CA LEU A 38 7.34 -1.13 -9.15
C LEU A 38 7.96 -0.03 -8.27
N LYS A 39 7.16 0.84 -7.65
CA LYS A 39 7.68 1.82 -6.66
C LYS A 39 8.01 1.17 -5.31
N TYR A 40 7.44 0.01 -5.02
CA TYR A 40 7.68 -0.75 -3.78
C TYR A 40 8.72 -1.84 -3.97
N THR A 41 8.82 -2.44 -5.16
CA THR A 41 9.82 -3.46 -5.47
C THR A 41 10.54 -3.14 -6.79
N PRO A 42 11.88 -3.23 -6.84
CA PRO A 42 12.64 -3.07 -8.06
C PRO A 42 12.54 -4.29 -8.99
N SER A 43 12.03 -5.43 -8.51
CA SER A 43 11.85 -6.63 -9.33
C SER A 43 10.55 -6.56 -10.12
N ARG A 44 10.66 -6.78 -11.43
CA ARG A 44 9.50 -6.91 -12.31
C ARG A 44 8.61 -8.08 -11.92
N GLU A 45 9.20 -9.22 -11.58
CA GLU A 45 8.47 -10.45 -11.23
C GLU A 45 7.64 -10.24 -9.95
N ASP A 46 8.25 -9.65 -8.92
CA ASP A 46 7.53 -9.30 -7.69
C ASP A 46 6.39 -8.31 -7.97
N ALA A 47 6.60 -7.34 -8.85
CA ALA A 47 5.56 -6.37 -9.20
C ALA A 47 4.39 -7.02 -9.96
N GLU A 48 4.66 -8.03 -10.79
CA GLU A 48 3.63 -8.84 -11.43
C GLU A 48 2.86 -9.69 -10.41
N GLU A 49 3.54 -10.27 -9.42
CA GLU A 49 2.90 -11.02 -8.32
C GLU A 49 1.99 -10.12 -7.46
N ILE A 50 2.50 -8.96 -7.04
CA ILE A 50 1.71 -7.94 -6.33
C ILE A 50 0.49 -7.54 -7.15
N ALA A 51 0.66 -7.30 -8.46
CA ALA A 51 -0.44 -6.87 -9.31
C ALA A 51 -1.54 -7.93 -9.40
N GLN A 52 -1.18 -9.21 -9.51
CA GLN A 52 -2.15 -10.31 -9.50
C GLN A 52 -2.92 -10.34 -8.17
N ASP A 53 -2.20 -10.29 -7.04
CA ASP A 53 -2.80 -10.28 -5.70
C ASP A 53 -3.75 -9.09 -5.50
N VAL A 54 -3.39 -7.92 -6.03
CA VAL A 54 -4.23 -6.72 -6.01
C VAL A 54 -5.55 -6.97 -6.74
N PHE A 55 -5.52 -7.50 -7.96
CA PHE A 55 -6.75 -7.73 -8.71
C PHE A 55 -7.62 -8.81 -8.06
N VAL A 56 -7.04 -9.87 -7.49
CA VAL A 56 -7.81 -10.86 -6.74
C VAL A 56 -8.49 -10.22 -5.51
N LYS A 57 -7.76 -9.39 -4.74
CA LYS A 57 -8.33 -8.70 -3.58
C LYS A 57 -9.37 -7.65 -3.98
N ALA A 58 -9.12 -6.91 -5.04
CA ALA A 58 -10.04 -5.92 -5.58
C ALA A 58 -11.34 -6.57 -6.06
N TYR A 59 -11.28 -7.74 -6.72
CA TYR A 59 -12.48 -8.49 -7.08
C TYR A 59 -13.31 -8.87 -5.85
N LYS A 60 -12.67 -9.42 -4.81
CA LYS A 60 -13.35 -9.83 -3.57
C LYS A 60 -13.96 -8.65 -2.82
N ALA A 61 -13.24 -7.53 -2.75
CA ALA A 61 -13.69 -6.31 -2.06
C ALA A 61 -14.62 -5.43 -2.91
N LEU A 62 -14.89 -5.81 -4.17
CA LEU A 62 -15.70 -5.00 -5.08
C LEU A 62 -17.14 -4.83 -4.58
N VAL A 63 -17.67 -5.83 -3.85
CA VAL A 63 -18.99 -5.77 -3.22
C VAL A 63 -19.11 -4.65 -2.18
N ASP A 64 -18.00 -4.29 -1.55
CA ASP A 64 -17.94 -3.23 -0.53
C ASP A 64 -17.66 -1.85 -1.15
N PHE A 65 -17.42 -1.77 -2.46
CA PHE A 65 -17.13 -0.51 -3.13
C PHE A 65 -18.40 0.31 -3.33
N ARG A 66 -18.57 1.35 -2.49
CA ARG A 66 -19.75 2.24 -2.48
C ARG A 66 -19.78 3.31 -3.58
N GLY A 67 -18.74 3.46 -4.40
CA GLY A 67 -18.69 4.49 -5.44
C GLY A 67 -18.53 5.93 -4.95
N GLU A 68 -18.29 6.15 -3.65
CA GLU A 68 -18.07 7.48 -3.04
C GLU A 68 -16.74 8.14 -3.49
N SER A 69 -15.82 7.35 -4.04
CA SER A 69 -14.55 7.80 -4.59
C SER A 69 -14.32 7.22 -5.99
N LYS A 70 -13.38 7.80 -6.75
CA LYS A 70 -12.96 7.21 -8.02
C LYS A 70 -12.42 5.80 -7.78
N PHE A 71 -12.76 4.88 -8.68
CA PHE A 71 -12.26 3.50 -8.62
C PHE A 71 -10.72 3.45 -8.55
N THR A 72 -10.04 4.34 -9.24
CA THR A 72 -8.57 4.49 -9.18
C THR A 72 -8.05 4.79 -7.78
N THR A 73 -8.71 5.69 -7.04
CA THR A 73 -8.33 6.04 -5.66
C THR A 73 -8.54 4.87 -4.73
N TRP A 74 -9.66 4.17 -4.85
CA TRP A 74 -9.94 2.98 -4.07
C TRP A 74 -8.93 1.85 -4.37
N LEU A 75 -8.67 1.59 -5.66
CA LEU A 75 -7.71 0.59 -6.12
C LEU A 75 -6.28 0.90 -5.62
N TYR A 76 -5.88 2.17 -5.59
CA TYR A 76 -4.59 2.59 -5.05
C TYR A 76 -4.40 2.13 -3.59
N SER A 77 -5.44 2.21 -2.76
CA SER A 77 -5.36 1.79 -1.36
C SER A 77 -5.10 0.28 -1.20
N ILE A 78 -5.68 -0.52 -2.10
CA ILE A 78 -5.45 -1.97 -2.19
C ILE A 78 -4.04 -2.27 -2.67
N VAL A 79 -3.54 -1.54 -3.68
CA VAL A 79 -2.15 -1.66 -4.14
C VAL A 79 -1.18 -1.37 -3.00
N ASN A 80 -1.32 -0.22 -2.35
CA ASN A 80 -0.44 0.18 -1.25
C ASN A 80 -0.41 -0.87 -0.12
N SER A 81 -1.59 -1.31 0.32
CA SER A 81 -1.70 -2.29 1.41
C SER A 81 -1.13 -3.67 1.01
N THR A 82 -1.33 -4.07 -0.25
CA THR A 82 -0.82 -5.34 -0.78
C THR A 82 0.69 -5.31 -0.94
N SER A 83 1.26 -4.24 -1.49
CA SER A 83 2.71 -4.07 -1.62
C SER A 83 3.41 -4.09 -0.25
N ILE A 84 2.87 -3.40 0.75
CA ILE A 84 3.42 -3.42 2.12
C ILE A 84 3.37 -4.83 2.71
N THR A 85 2.26 -5.54 2.52
CA THR A 85 2.11 -6.94 2.98
C THR A 85 3.11 -7.87 2.29
N PHE A 86 3.30 -7.71 0.99
CA PHE A 86 4.24 -8.48 0.19
C PHE A 86 5.67 -8.28 0.67
N LEU A 87 6.11 -7.02 0.85
CA LEU A 87 7.45 -6.70 1.35
C LEU A 87 7.69 -7.27 2.76
N ARG A 88 6.68 -7.24 3.63
CA ARG A 88 6.77 -7.85 4.96
C ARG A 88 6.96 -9.37 4.87
N LYS A 89 6.22 -10.04 4.00
CA LYS A 89 6.37 -11.49 3.77
C LYS A 89 7.74 -11.83 3.17
N LYS A 90 8.18 -11.07 2.17
CA LYS A 90 9.48 -11.28 1.52
C LYS A 90 10.65 -11.06 2.48
N LYS A 91 10.56 -10.06 3.35
CA LYS A 91 11.55 -9.86 4.43
C LYS A 91 11.59 -11.06 5.39
N LEU A 92 10.43 -11.61 5.76
CA LEU A 92 10.36 -12.82 6.59
C LEU A 92 10.94 -14.05 5.87
N ASP A 93 10.70 -14.18 4.57
CA ASP A 93 11.22 -15.28 3.75
C ASP A 93 12.75 -15.23 3.66
N ILE A 94 13.32 -14.05 3.37
CA ILE A 94 14.77 -13.82 3.38
C ILE A 94 15.34 -14.11 4.79
N HIS A 95 14.70 -13.64 5.85
CA HIS A 95 15.14 -13.95 7.22
C HIS A 95 14.98 -15.43 7.57
N SER A 96 14.00 -16.15 7.03
CA SER A 96 13.86 -17.59 7.25
C SER A 96 14.96 -18.40 6.57
N LEU A 97 15.53 -17.88 5.48
CA LEU A 97 16.71 -18.46 4.83
C LEU A 97 17.99 -18.12 5.59
N ASP A 98 18.06 -16.94 6.22
CA ASP A 98 19.25 -16.44 6.92
C ASP A 98 19.30 -16.76 8.43
N ASN A 99 18.25 -17.27 9.06
CA ASN A 99 18.23 -17.47 10.52
C ASN A 99 17.79 -18.84 11.02
N GLU A 100 18.82 -19.58 11.46
CA GLU A 100 18.78 -20.46 12.62
C GLU A 100 18.70 -19.67 13.95
N HIS A 101 18.82 -18.33 13.98
CA HIS A 101 18.65 -17.56 15.23
C HIS A 101 18.23 -16.10 14.98
N VAL A 102 16.95 -15.75 15.16
CA VAL A 102 16.42 -14.55 15.85
C VAL A 102 14.95 -14.46 15.49
N PHE A 103 14.12 -15.04 16.35
CA PHE A 103 12.69 -14.77 16.44
C PHE A 103 12.49 -14.04 17.75
N GLU A 104 12.39 -12.72 17.73
CA GLU A 104 11.72 -11.97 18.80
C GLU A 104 11.49 -10.52 18.33
N MET A 105 10.28 -10.03 18.65
CA MET A 105 9.77 -8.67 18.45
C MET A 105 9.15 -8.36 17.06
N ALA A 106 7.85 -8.63 16.93
CA ALA A 106 6.83 -7.56 16.91
C ALA A 106 5.44 -8.11 16.55
N ASP A 107 4.91 -8.97 17.42
CA ASP A 107 3.48 -9.31 17.47
C ASP A 107 2.73 -8.26 18.31
N ASN A 108 2.55 -7.03 17.79
CA ASN A 108 1.78 -6.03 18.54
C ASN A 108 1.01 -4.99 17.71
N GLN A 109 0.55 -5.32 16.49
CA GLN A 109 -0.34 -4.42 15.73
C GLN A 109 -1.51 -5.15 15.06
N ALA A 110 -2.04 -6.18 15.72
CA ALA A 110 -3.33 -6.75 15.36
C ALA A 110 -4.26 -6.71 16.57
N SER A 111 -4.66 -5.50 16.99
CA SER A 111 -5.92 -5.25 17.70
C SER A 111 -6.17 -3.75 17.84
N GLY A 112 -7.36 -3.30 17.45
CA GLY A 112 -7.91 -2.02 17.91
C GLY A 112 -8.15 -0.98 16.82
N HIS A 113 -9.32 -1.03 16.20
CA HIS A 113 -10.03 0.20 15.85
C HIS A 113 -10.08 1.13 17.09
N ASN A 114 -9.86 2.44 16.88
CA ASN A 114 -9.90 3.57 17.85
C ASN A 114 -8.57 3.94 18.56
N ALA A 115 -7.79 4.87 17.99
CA ALA A 115 -6.94 5.80 18.74
C ALA A 115 -6.43 6.97 17.88
N MET A 116 -7.34 7.78 17.33
CA MET A 116 -6.97 9.13 16.87
C MET A 116 -6.56 9.96 18.10
N GLY A 117 -5.25 10.11 18.34
CA GLY A 117 -4.75 11.03 19.38
C GLY A 117 -3.36 10.76 19.96
N VAL A 118 -2.80 9.55 19.82
CA VAL A 118 -1.55 9.18 20.54
C VAL A 118 -0.28 9.23 19.66
N GLU A 119 -0.40 9.29 18.34
CA GLU A 119 0.76 9.21 17.43
C GLU A 119 1.65 10.46 17.35
N GLN A 120 1.19 11.64 17.78
CA GLN A 120 1.97 12.87 17.55
C GLN A 120 3.15 13.01 18.53
N LYS A 121 3.02 12.54 19.78
CA LYS A 121 4.09 12.67 20.79
C LYS A 121 5.26 11.72 20.54
N SER A 122 5.00 10.54 19.99
CA SER A 122 6.04 9.53 19.70
C SER A 122 6.89 9.91 18.50
N LYS A 123 6.29 10.49 17.44
CA LYS A 123 7.02 10.91 16.23
C LYS A 123 7.97 12.08 16.52
N VAL A 124 7.55 13.09 17.29
CA VAL A 124 8.41 14.23 17.64
C VAL A 124 9.60 13.81 18.51
N ALA A 125 9.37 12.88 19.46
CA ALA A 125 10.44 12.35 20.30
C ALA A 125 11.48 11.53 19.50
N MET A 126 11.03 10.75 18.50
CA MET A 126 11.94 10.03 17.60
C MET A 126 12.75 10.96 16.70
N VAL A 127 12.14 12.04 16.18
CA VAL A 127 12.83 13.03 15.35
C VAL A 127 13.90 13.77 16.17
N SER A 128 13.59 14.18 17.41
CA SER A 128 14.58 14.82 18.29
C SER A 128 15.78 13.92 18.54
N LYS A 129 15.55 12.62 18.77
CA LYS A 129 16.61 11.66 19.05
C LYS A 129 17.49 11.37 17.82
N ALA A 130 16.90 11.45 16.62
CA ALA A 130 17.63 11.28 15.35
C ALA A 130 18.48 12.51 14.99
N ILE A 131 18.08 13.71 15.42
CA ILE A 131 18.87 14.94 15.25
C ILE A 131 20.14 14.92 16.11
N ASP A 132 20.06 14.35 17.33
CA ASP A 132 21.22 14.22 18.23
C ASP A 132 22.28 13.21 17.71
N LEU A 133 21.92 12.36 16.75
CA LEU A 133 22.81 11.39 16.09
C LEU A 133 23.55 11.97 14.88
N LEU A 134 23.24 13.20 14.47
CA LEU A 134 23.88 13.89 13.35
C LEU A 134 25.01 14.80 13.84
N SER A 135 26.00 15.02 12.97
CA SER A 135 27.08 15.97 13.21
C SER A 135 26.51 17.38 13.49
N PRO A 136 27.12 18.18 14.40
CA PRO A 136 26.60 19.50 14.80
C PRO A 136 26.29 20.44 13.62
N ASP A 137 27.00 20.29 12.50
CA ASP A 137 26.83 21.12 11.31
C ASP A 137 25.56 20.76 10.51
N ASP A 138 25.20 19.47 10.43
CA ASP A 138 24.02 19.00 9.69
C ASP A 138 22.71 19.29 10.45
N ALA A 139 22.75 19.16 11.79
CA ALA A 139 21.62 19.50 12.66
C ALA A 139 21.25 20.99 12.58
N LYS A 140 22.24 21.86 12.40
CA LYS A 140 22.06 23.33 12.35
C LYS A 140 21.36 23.77 11.07
N ILE A 141 21.69 23.17 9.93
CA ILE A 141 21.05 23.46 8.63
C ILE A 141 19.58 23.08 8.65
N ILE A 142 19.24 21.90 9.20
CA ILE A 142 17.85 21.43 9.28
C ILE A 142 17.02 22.31 10.23
N THR A 143 17.61 22.73 11.35
CA THR A 143 16.91 23.57 12.35
C THR A 143 16.60 24.97 11.82
N LEU A 144 17.53 25.58 11.07
CA LEU A 144 17.35 26.90 10.44
C LEU A 144 16.31 26.90 9.32
N PHE A 145 16.15 25.78 8.61
CA PHE A 145 15.22 25.69 7.48
C PHE A 145 13.76 25.42 7.90
N TYR A 146 13.54 24.81 9.07
CA TYR A 146 12.22 24.33 9.50
C TYR A 146 11.60 25.09 10.68
N LYS A 147 12.30 26.10 11.22
CA LYS A 147 11.82 26.95 12.31
C LYS A 147 12.03 28.43 11.94
N ALA A 148 11.04 29.01 11.27
CA ALA A 148 10.81 30.46 11.32
C ALA A 148 9.92 30.76 12.53
#